data_AF-A0A519QZP6-F1
#
_entry.id   AF-A0A519QZP6-F1
#
_cell.length_a   1.000
_cell.length_b   1.000
_cell.length_c   1.000
_cell.angle_alpha   90.00
_cell.angle_beta   90.00
_cell.angle_gamma   90.00
#
_symmetry.space_group_name_H-M   'P 1'
#
loop_
_entity.id
_entity.type
_entity.pdbx_description
1 polymer ?
#
loop_
_entity_poly.entity_id
_entity_poly.type
_entity_poly.pdbx_seq_one_letter_code
_entity_poly.pdbx_strand_id
1 'polypeptide(L)' 'MNALRNKVQLIGNVGNDPEIRNLEGGKKVANLTIATRDSYK' A
#
# COMPACT_ATOMS: atom_id res chain seq x y z
N MET A 1 10.46 14.81 -22.52
CA MET A 1 9.21 14.72 -21.74
C MET A 1 9.15 13.30 -21.19
N ASN A 2 9.36 13.11 -19.88
CA ASN A 2 9.62 11.79 -19.29
C ASN A 2 8.34 10.94 -19.26
N ALA A 3 8.24 9.97 -20.16
CA ALA A 3 7.12 9.03 -20.29
C ALA A 3 7.18 7.87 -19.28
N LEU A 4 7.67 8.12 -18.06
CA LEU A 4 7.85 7.07 -17.06
C LEU A 4 6.53 6.84 -16.33
N ARG A 5 5.91 5.68 -16.57
CA ARG A 5 4.66 5.25 -15.94
C ARG A 5 4.96 4.23 -14.85
N ASN A 6 4.72 4.60 -13.59
CA ASN A 6 4.79 3.67 -12.46
C ASN A 6 3.36 3.44 -11.92
N LYS A 7 2.83 2.22 -12.11
CA LYS A 7 1.51 1.80 -11.60
C LYS A 7 1.64 0.37 -11.08
N VAL A 8 1.11 0.14 -9.88
CA VAL A 8 1.07 -1.19 -9.24
C VAL A 8 -0.38 -1.50 -8.84
N GLN A 9 -0.77 -2.77 -8.98
CA GLN A 9 -2.04 -3.29 -8.47
C GLN A 9 -1.73 -4.56 -7.66
N LEU A 10 -2.21 -4.61 -6.42
CA LEU A 10 -2.02 -5.72 -5.49
C LEU A 10 -3.39 -6.19 -4.99
N ILE A 11 -3.55 -7.50 -4.85
CA ILE A 11 -4.71 -8.14 -4.23
C ILE A 11 -4.18 -9.14 -3.21
N GLY A 12 -4.65 -9.05 -1.97
CA GLY A 12 -4.16 -9.89 -0.89
C GLY A 12 -4.89 -9.61 0.42
N ASN A 13 -4.42 -10.24 1.48
CA ASN A 13 -5.01 -10.10 2.81
C ASN A 13 -4.25 -9.04 3.62
N VAL A 14 -4.97 -8.26 4.41
CA VAL A 14 -4.34 -7.30 5.34
C VAL A 14 -3.75 -8.08 6.52
N GLY A 15 -2.47 -7.84 6.81
CA GLY A 15 -1.73 -8.59 7.83
C GLY A 15 -2.01 -8.15 9.27
N ASN A 16 -2.28 -6.86 9.49
CA ASN A 16 -2.54 -6.24 10.80
C ASN A 16 -3.56 -5.12 10.63
N ASP A 17 -4.14 -4.64 11.73
CA ASP A 17 -4.98 -3.44 11.69
C ASP A 17 -4.22 -2.24 11.08
N PRO A 18 -4.87 -1.40 10.25
CA PRO A 18 -4.24 -0.25 9.63
C PRO A 18 -3.63 0.72 10.66
N GLU A 19 -2.36 1.08 10.48
CA GLU A 19 -1.72 2.06 11.35
C GLU A 19 -2.04 3.46 10.85
N ILE A 20 -2.77 4.25 11.65
CA ILE A 20 -3.16 5.61 11.31
C ILE A 20 -2.26 6.61 12.03
N ARG A 21 -1.51 7.42 11.27
CA ARG A 21 -0.67 8.51 11.79
C ARG A 21 -1.25 9.86 11.38
N ASN A 22 -1.44 10.74 12.35
CA ASN A 22 -1.78 12.14 12.09
C ASN A 22 -0.46 12.92 11.93
N LEU A 23 -0.23 13.50 10.76
CA LEU A 23 0.92 14.35 10.51
C LEU A 23 0.62 15.79 10.95
N GLU A 24 1.67 16.53 11.28
CA GLU A 24 1.57 17.96 11.54
C GLU A 24 1.04 18.68 10.29
N GLY A 25 0.04 19.55 10.48
CA GLY A 25 -0.71 20.17 9.38
C GLY A 25 -2.01 19.47 8.98
N GLY A 26 -2.52 18.53 9.80
CA GLY A 26 -3.88 17.99 9.68
C GLY A 26 -4.06 16.87 8.65
N LYS A 27 -2.97 16.39 8.04
CA LYS A 27 -2.99 15.26 7.10
C LYS A 27 -3.00 13.95 7.86
N LYS A 28 -3.81 12.99 7.40
CA LYS A 28 -3.85 11.62 7.93
C LYS A 28 -3.17 10.68 6.95
N VAL A 29 -2.31 9.82 7.47
CA VAL A 29 -1.65 8.76 6.70
C VAL A 29 -2.06 7.43 7.29
N ALA A 30 -2.40 6.47 6.42
CA ALA A 30 -2.70 5.10 6.80
C ALA A 30 -1.66 4.17 6.18
N ASN A 31 -1.06 3.32 7.00
CA ASN A 31 -0.13 2.29 6.56
C ASN A 31 -0.82 0.92 6.65
N LEU A 32 -0.80 0.17 5.55
CA LEU A 32 -1.34 -1.19 5.48
C LEU A 32 -0.26 -2.15 5.00
N THR A 33 -0.22 -3.34 5.61
CA THR A 33 0.61 -4.45 5.15
C THR A 33 -0.28 -5.46 4.43
N ILE A 34 0.01 -5.73 3.15
CA ILE A 34 -0.76 -6.68 2.33
C ILE A 34 0.07 -7.93 2.08
N ALA A 35 -0.44 -9.08 2.51
CA ALA A 35 0.13 -10.39 2.20
C ALA A 35 -0.38 -10.85 0.82
N THR A 36 0.53 -10.95 -0.13
CA THR A 36 0.30 -11.55 -1.46
C THR A 36 0.94 -12.93 -1.51
N ARG A 37 0.36 -13.84 -2.30
CA ARG A 37 0.96 -15.15 -2.59
C ARG A 37 0.90 -15.38 -4.09
N ASP A 38 2.02 -15.78 -4.67
CA ASP A 38 2.10 -16.23 -6.05
C ASP A 38 2.27 -17.75 -6.05
N SER A 39 1.52 -18.43 -6.93
CA SER A 39 1.65 -19.87 -7.15
C SER A 39 2.02 -20.09 -8.61
N TYR A 40 3.19 -20.68 -8.84
CA TYR A 40 3.69 -21.04 -10.16
C TYR A 40 3.62 -22.57 -10.32
N LYS A 41 3.44 -23.06 -11.55
CA LYS A 41 3.37 -24.48 -11.89
C LYS A 41 4.69 -24.95 -12.52
#